data_AF-A0A8J8DTL4-F1
#
_entry.id   AF-A0A8J8DTL4-F1
#
_cell.length_a   1.000
_cell.length_b   1.000
_cell.length_c   1.000
_cell.angle_alpha   90.00
_cell.angle_beta   90.00
_cell.angle_gamma   90.00
#
_symmetry.space_group_name_H-M   'P 1'
#
loop_
_entity.id
_entity.type
_entity.pdbx_description
1 polymer ?
#
loop_
_entity_poly.entity_id
_entity_poly.type
_entity_poly.pdbx_seq_one_letter_code
_entity_poly.pdbx_strand_id
1 'polypeptide(L)'
;MTEVLGKSGFVLYEETIEEYEVPIKGFLFKGGKLEGIYVGSGLLPVTEELPRDINEDILKGRAKKKLLVREIKYNGTEVIEAYIQDGYRTWPVYEASIDEAS
;
A
#
# COMPACT_ATOMS: atom_id res chain seq x y z
N MET A 1 -13.78 -16.43 -4.99
CA MET A 1 -13.24 -16.68 -3.64
C MET A 1 -11.93 -15.94 -3.57
N THR A 2 -11.89 -14.81 -2.86
CA THR A 2 -10.67 -14.02 -2.69
C THR A 2 -10.16 -14.30 -1.29
N GLU A 3 -9.12 -15.13 -1.19
CA GLU A 3 -8.44 -15.42 0.07
C GLU A 3 -7.68 -14.18 0.51
N VAL A 4 -8.17 -13.50 1.55
CA VAL A 4 -7.44 -12.44 2.25
C VAL A 4 -6.50 -13.15 3.24
N LEU A 5 -5.23 -13.29 2.86
CA LEU A 5 -4.20 -13.91 3.70
C LEU A 5 -3.67 -12.89 4.72
N GLY A 6 -3.91 -13.16 6.00
CA GLY A 6 -3.22 -12.53 7.13
C GLY A 6 -3.91 -11.27 7.66
N LYS A 7 -4.74 -11.43 8.70
CA LYS A 7 -5.10 -10.35 9.61
C LYS A 7 -4.20 -10.44 10.84
N SER A 8 -3.27 -9.50 11.01
CA SER A 8 -2.50 -9.35 12.25
C SER A 8 -2.77 -7.98 12.83
N GLY A 9 -3.76 -7.89 13.73
CA GLY A 9 -4.07 -6.66 14.45
C GLY A 9 -3.29 -6.56 15.75
N PHE A 10 -2.51 -5.50 15.91
CA PHE A 10 -1.95 -5.08 17.20
C PHE A 10 -2.88 -4.02 17.80
N VAL A 11 -3.39 -4.26 19.01
CA VAL A 11 -4.19 -3.29 19.76
C VAL A 11 -3.29 -2.72 20.86
N LEU A 12 -2.75 -1.52 20.64
CA LEU A 12 -2.25 -0.67 21.72
C LEU A 12 -3.35 0.33 22.06
N TYR A 13 -3.56 0.57 23.36
CA TYR A 13 -4.64 1.38 23.94
C TYR A 13 -5.04 2.58 23.03
N GLU A 14 -6.29 2.56 22.57
CA GLU A 14 -6.95 3.56 21.69
C GLU A 14 -6.62 3.55 20.19
N GLU A 15 -5.78 2.63 19.72
CA GLU A 15 -5.41 2.50 18.31
C GLU A 15 -5.80 1.12 17.74
N THR A 16 -6.56 1.09 16.64
CA THR A 16 -6.81 -0.14 15.87
C THR A 16 -5.96 -0.10 14.61
N ILE A 17 -5.00 -1.03 14.50
CA ILE A 17 -4.21 -1.23 13.29
C ILE A 17 -4.68 -2.53 12.63
N GLU A 18 -5.26 -2.43 11.43
CA GLU A 18 -5.49 -3.58 10.55
C GLU A 18 -4.46 -3.57 9.43
N GLU A 19 -3.72 -4.66 9.27
CA GLU A 19 -2.75 -4.85 8.19
C GLU A 19 -3.17 -6.05 7.34
N TYR A 20 -3.17 -5.88 6.01
CA TYR A 20 -3.52 -6.95 5.07
C TYR A 20 -2.81 -6.80 3.72
N GLU A 21 -2.63 -7.93 3.04
CA GLU A 21 -2.04 -7.98 1.70
C GLU A 21 -3.10 -7.83 0.61
N VAL A 22 -2.83 -6.98 -0.38
CA VAL A 22 -3.67 -6.77 -1.56
C VAL A 22 -2.95 -7.27 -2.81
N PRO A 23 -3.58 -8.13 -3.62
CA PRO A 23 -2.96 -8.64 -4.84
C PRO A 23 -2.82 -7.54 -5.89
N ILE A 24 -1.59 -7.33 -6.35
CA ILE A 24 -1.26 -6.41 -7.43
C ILE A 24 -1.60 -7.06 -8.78
N LYS A 25 -2.38 -6.37 -9.60
CA LYS A 25 -2.72 -6.79 -10.97
C LYS A 25 -1.84 -6.16 -12.03
N GLY A 26 -1.22 -5.02 -11.73
CA GLY A 26 -0.35 -4.31 -12.65
C GLY A 26 0.12 -2.97 -12.08
N PHE A 27 0.96 -2.29 -12.84
CA PHE A 27 1.55 -1.01 -12.46
C PHE A 27 1.34 0.01 -13.59
N LEU A 28 1.06 1.25 -13.20
CA LEU A 28 0.97 2.40 -14.09
C LEU A 28 2.25 3.22 -13.97
N PHE A 29 2.96 3.38 -15.09
CA PHE A 29 4.17 4.19 -15.16
C PHE A 29 3.98 5.41 -16.05
N LYS A 30 4.55 6.54 -15.65
CA LYS A 30 4.65 7.76 -16.47
C LYS A 30 6.04 8.36 -16.32
N GLY A 31 6.73 8.57 -17.44
CA GLY A 31 8.08 9.14 -17.43
C GLY A 31 9.11 8.31 -16.63
N GLY A 32 8.90 6.99 -16.51
CA GLY A 32 9.78 6.10 -15.72
C GLY A 32 9.51 6.11 -14.21
N LYS A 33 8.50 6.84 -13.74
CA LYS A 33 8.04 6.84 -12.35
C LYS A 33 6.77 6.01 -12.21
N LEU A 34 6.66 5.30 -11.09
CA LEU A 34 5.42 4.64 -10.70
C LEU A 34 4.41 5.68 -10.23
N GLU A 35 3.27 5.75 -10.92
CA GLU A 35 2.20 6.72 -10.63
C GLU A 35 0.94 6.04 -10.09
N GLY A 36 0.84 4.72 -10.24
CA GLY A 36 -0.33 3.99 -9.77
C GLY A 36 -0.14 2.49 -9.77
N ILE A 37 -0.94 1.82 -8.93
CA ILE A 37 -0.93 0.37 -8.74
C ILE A 37 -2.34 -0.15 -8.98
N TYR A 38 -2.50 -1.05 -9.94
CA TYR A 38 -3.80 -1.68 -10.20
C TYR A 38 -4.07 -2.76 -9.16
N VAL A 39 -5.14 -2.59 -8.38
CA VAL A 39 -5.57 -3.50 -7.32
C VAL A 39 -7.05 -3.82 -7.49
N GLY A 40 -7.43 -5.09 -7.44
CA GLY A 40 -8.84 -5.47 -7.64
C GLY A 40 -9.41 -4.93 -8.97
N SER A 41 -10.43 -4.07 -8.91
CA SER A 41 -10.97 -3.34 -10.07
C SER A 41 -10.60 -1.85 -10.09
N GLY A 42 -9.74 -1.41 -9.16
CA GLY A 42 -9.36 -0.01 -8.98
C GLY A 42 -7.89 0.27 -9.32
N LEU A 43 -7.57 1.56 -9.31
CA LEU A 43 -6.22 2.09 -9.40
C LEU A 43 -5.92 2.84 -8.11
N LEU A 44 -4.94 2.37 -7.34
CA LEU A 44 -4.40 3.11 -6.22
C LEU A 44 -3.37 4.11 -6.78
N PRO A 45 -3.58 5.43 -6.63
CA PRO A 45 -2.57 6.41 -7.03
C PRO A 45 -1.35 6.30 -6.12
N VAL A 46 -0.17 6.52 -6.69
CA VAL A 46 1.07 6.63 -5.91
C VAL A 46 1.32 8.10 -5.61
N THR A 47 1.36 8.45 -4.33
CA THR A 47 1.60 9.83 -3.86
C THR A 47 3.04 10.03 -3.42
N GLU A 48 3.72 8.95 -3.03
CA GLU A 48 5.10 8.98 -2.54
C GLU A 48 6.10 8.59 -3.63
N GLU A 49 7.16 9.39 -3.81
CA GLU A 49 8.16 9.11 -4.83
C GLU A 49 9.09 7.96 -4.41
N LEU A 50 9.09 6.88 -5.20
CA LEU A 50 10.01 5.76 -5.01
C LEU A 50 11.42 6.09 -5.54
N PRO A 51 12.47 5.54 -4.91
CA PRO A 51 13.82 5.60 -5.47
C PRO A 51 13.87 5.04 -6.90
N ARG A 52 14.75 5.60 -7.74
CA ARG A 52 14.85 5.25 -9.16
C ARG A 52 15.13 3.76 -9.40
N ASP A 53 16.05 3.18 -8.63
CA ASP A 53 16.40 1.76 -8.69
C ASP A 53 15.17 0.87 -8.44
N ILE A 54 14.31 1.27 -7.50
CA ILE A 54 13.07 0.56 -7.19
C ILE A 54 12.06 0.68 -8.32
N ASN A 55 11.88 1.88 -8.89
CA ASN A 55 11.05 2.07 -10.07
C ASN A 55 11.49 1.17 -11.24
N GLU A 56 12.80 1.12 -11.49
CA GLU A 56 13.38 0.27 -12.54
C GLU A 56 13.18 -1.22 -12.26
N ASP A 57 13.30 -1.67 -11.01
CA ASP A 57 13.08 -3.06 -10.63
C ASP A 57 11.63 -3.50 -10.79
N ILE A 58 10.67 -2.64 -10.44
CA ILE A 58 9.24 -2.88 -10.66
C ILE A 58 8.97 -2.94 -12.17
N LEU A 59 9.49 -1.98 -12.94
CA LEU A 59 9.32 -1.95 -14.40
C LEU A 59 9.89 -3.19 -15.09
N LYS A 60 11.03 -3.69 -14.63
CA LYS A 60 11.68 -4.91 -15.16
C LYS A 60 11.00 -6.20 -14.68
N GLY A 61 9.98 -6.12 -13.82
CA GLY A 61 9.27 -7.27 -13.27
C GLY A 61 10.13 -8.15 -12.37
N ARG A 62 11.20 -7.60 -11.77
CA ARG A 62 12.24 -8.39 -11.09
C ARG A 62 11.95 -8.73 -9.63
N ALA A 63 10.72 -8.57 -9.15
CA ALA A 63 10.38 -8.86 -7.77
C ALA A 63 8.94 -9.36 -7.62
N LYS A 64 8.74 -10.28 -6.67
CA LYS A 64 7.41 -10.69 -6.20
C LYS A 64 6.88 -9.60 -5.24
N LYS A 65 6.66 -8.40 -5.78
CA LYS A 65 6.18 -7.26 -4.99
C LYS A 65 4.77 -7.57 -4.48
N LYS A 66 4.56 -7.37 -3.19
CA LYS A 66 3.24 -7.38 -2.56
C LYS A 66 2.83 -5.96 -2.26
N LEU A 67 1.53 -5.69 -2.27
CA LEU A 67 1.02 -4.45 -1.71
C LEU A 67 0.52 -4.75 -0.31
N LEU A 68 1.11 -4.11 0.68
CA LEU A 68 0.68 -4.16 2.07
C LEU A 68 -0.16 -2.91 2.32
N VAL A 69 -1.37 -3.07 2.82
CA VAL A 69 -2.24 -1.98 3.22
C VAL A 69 -2.37 -2.01 4.73
N ARG A 70 -2.24 -0.84 5.35
CA ARG A 70 -2.35 -0.62 6.78
C ARG A 70 -3.40 0.44 7.03
N GLU A 71 -4.47 0.05 7.72
CA GLU A 71 -5.54 0.92 8.17
C GLU A 71 -5.34 1.19 9.65
N ILE A 72 -5.16 2.46 10.02
CA ILE A 72 -4.87 2.92 11.37
C ILE A 72 -6.04 3.80 11.81
N LYS A 73 -6.72 3.41 12.88
CA LYS A 73 -7.82 4.19 13.47
C LYS A 73 -7.40 4.69 14.84
N TYR A 74 -7.38 6.01 15.00
CA TYR A 74 -6.99 6.67 16.24
C TYR A 74 -7.82 7.94 16.45
N ASN A 75 -8.46 8.09 17.62
CA ASN A 75 -9.18 9.31 18.03
C ASN A 75 -10.17 9.92 17.00
N GLY A 76 -10.89 9.07 16.25
CA GLY A 76 -11.84 9.54 15.22
C GLY A 76 -11.19 9.92 13.89
N THR A 77 -9.89 9.65 13.73
CA THR A 77 -9.15 9.77 12.48
C THR A 77 -8.81 8.39 11.95
N GLU A 78 -9.07 8.16 10.67
CA GLU A 78 -8.68 6.94 9.95
C GLU A 78 -7.57 7.28 8.98
N VAL A 79 -6.43 6.59 9.08
CA VAL A 79 -5.28 6.75 8.18
C VAL A 79 -5.10 5.46 7.40
N ILE A 80 -5.00 5.59 6.08
CA ILE A 80 -4.74 4.46 5.17
C ILE A 80 -3.35 4.65 4.60
N GLU A 81 -2.46 3.74 4.91
CA GLU A 81 -1.11 3.67 4.37
C GLU A 81 -1.01 2.46 3.44
N ALA A 82 -0.33 2.60 2.30
CA ALA A 82 0.01 1.48 1.44
C ALA A 82 1.49 1.44 1.14
N TYR A 83 2.03 0.22 1.12
CA TYR A 83 3.45 -0.05 0.94
C TYR A 83 3.68 -1.11 -0.13
N ILE A 84 4.65 -0.89 -1.01
CA ILE A 84 5.22 -1.97 -1.79
C ILE A 84 6.20 -2.73 -0.90
N GLN A 85 6.00 -4.04 -0.77
CA GLN A 85 6.87 -4.93 -0.01
C GLN A 85 7.67 -5.84 -0.94
N ASP A 86 8.97 -5.97 -0.66
CA ASP A 86 9.87 -6.95 -1.27
C ASP A 86 10.77 -7.60 -0.21
N GLY A 87 10.42 -8.82 0.20
CA GLY A 87 11.03 -9.47 1.35
C GLY A 87 10.85 -8.64 2.62
N TYR A 88 11.96 -8.21 3.24
CA TYR A 88 11.96 -7.38 4.45
C TYR A 88 11.93 -5.87 4.18
N ARG A 89 11.96 -5.45 2.91
CA ARG A 89 11.95 -4.03 2.54
C ARG A 89 10.53 -3.60 2.20
N THR A 90 10.14 -2.46 2.74
CA THR A 90 8.88 -1.79 2.42
C THR A 90 9.18 -0.38 1.94
N TRP A 91 8.42 0.07 0.94
CA TRP A 91 8.45 1.46 0.48
C TRP A 91 7.03 2.01 0.51
N PRO A 92 6.80 3.16 1.15
CA PRO A 92 5.49 3.81 1.13
C PRO A 92 5.18 4.22 -0.30
N VAL A 93 3.93 4.04 -0.70
CA VAL A 93 3.43 4.45 -2.02
C VAL A 93 2.17 5.30 -1.92
N TYR A 94 1.43 5.20 -0.83
CA TYR A 94 0.21 5.96 -0.61
C TYR A 94 0.00 6.22 0.88
N GLU A 95 -0.45 7.42 1.21
CA GLU A 95 -0.92 7.78 2.53
C GLU A 95 -2.13 8.71 2.37
N ALA A 96 -3.21 8.43 3.09
CA ALA A 96 -4.35 9.34 3.19
C ALA A 96 -4.94 9.32 4.59
N SER A 97 -5.25 10.51 5.10
CA SER A 97 -6.02 10.69 6.32
C SER A 97 -7.47 11.00 5.96
N ILE A 98 -8.39 10.27 6.58
CA ILE A 98 -9.82 10.48 6.53
C ILE A 98 -10.20 10.98 7.93
N ASP A 99 -10.43 12.27 8.05
CA ASP A 99 -11.07 12.85 9.23
C ASP A 99 -12.56 12.50 9.19
N GLU A 100 -13.10 11.85 10.25
CA GLU A 100 -14.54 11.80 10.50
C GLU A 100 -15.04 13.18 10.97
N ALA A 101 -14.86 14.21 10.13
CA ALA A 101 -15.44 15.53 10.33
C ALA A 101 -16.47 15.79 9.21
N SER A 102 -17.67 15.24 9.36
CA SER A 102 -18.90 15.73 8.73
C SER A 102 -20.10 15.43 9.60
#